data_AF-A0A223N1R9-F1
#
_entry.id   AF-A0A223N1R9-F1
#
_cell.length_a   1.000
_cell.length_b   1.000
_cell.length_c   1.000
_cell.angle_alpha   90.00
_cell.angle_beta   90.00
_cell.angle_gamma   90.00
#
_symmetry.space_group_name_H-M   'P 1'
#
loop_
_entity.id
_entity.type
_entity.pdbx_description
1 polymer ?
#
loop_
_entity_poly.entity_id
_entity_poly.type
_entity_poly.pdbx_seq_one_letter_code
_entity_poly.pdbx_strand_id
1 'polypeptide(L)'
;MKLFLVFIYSVFLFSSVACANINSLLEGQGYSEVFKNSFYQVYELGPNFNTDDYVFSYACGGGAICANIYDSQSKLFIDLPDNYIADSELEDFSLSFSKESSRLCISGESAYDSMIYNDTCYTYTAGELVRN
;
A
#
# COMPACT_ATOMS: atom_id res chain seq x y z
N MET A 1 46.24 -20.17 44.13
CA MET A 1 45.25 -19.19 43.64
C MET A 1 44.96 -19.48 42.17
N LYS A 2 43.76 -19.96 41.84
CA LYS A 2 43.36 -20.29 40.46
C LYS A 2 42.78 -19.03 39.79
N LEU A 3 43.32 -18.67 38.63
CA LEU A 3 42.77 -17.68 37.69
C LEU A 3 41.38 -18.13 37.23
N PHE A 4 40.41 -17.22 37.22
CA PHE A 4 39.19 -17.36 36.42
C PHE A 4 39.15 -16.20 35.42
N LEU A 5 39.43 -16.52 34.17
CA LEU A 5 39.17 -15.68 33.00
C LEU A 5 37.75 -15.97 32.54
N VAL A 6 36.86 -14.99 32.66
CA VAL A 6 35.50 -15.06 32.11
C VAL A 6 35.53 -14.38 30.73
N PHE A 7 35.49 -15.19 29.67
CA PHE A 7 35.25 -14.72 28.31
C PHE A 7 33.74 -14.57 28.11
N ILE A 8 33.25 -13.34 27.98
CA ILE A 8 31.86 -13.05 27.59
C ILE A 8 31.86 -12.99 26.05
N TYR A 9 31.40 -14.06 25.40
CA TYR A 9 31.08 -14.04 23.97
C TYR A 9 29.73 -13.33 23.79
N SER A 10 29.73 -12.06 23.36
CA SER A 10 28.52 -11.44 22.84
C SER A 10 28.30 -11.94 21.41
N VAL A 11 27.41 -12.91 21.26
CA VAL A 11 26.93 -13.32 19.93
C VAL A 11 26.02 -12.21 19.42
N PHE A 12 26.56 -11.34 18.57
CA PHE A 12 25.76 -10.47 17.72
C PHE A 12 25.04 -11.36 16.71
N LEU A 13 23.78 -11.70 17.02
CA LEU A 13 22.87 -12.31 16.07
C LEU A 13 22.49 -11.23 15.04
N PHE A 14 23.21 -11.20 13.93
CA PHE A 14 22.72 -10.54 12.72
C PHE A 14 21.56 -11.38 12.19
N SER A 15 20.34 -11.03 12.58
CA SER A 15 19.13 -11.54 11.93
C SER A 15 19.14 -11.07 10.48
N SER A 16 19.57 -11.94 9.57
CA SER A 16 19.35 -11.77 8.15
C SER A 16 17.84 -11.70 7.92
N VAL A 17 17.31 -10.49 7.70
CA VAL A 17 15.94 -10.30 7.24
C VAL A 17 15.91 -10.91 5.85
N ALA A 18 15.37 -12.12 5.73
CA ALA A 18 15.07 -12.68 4.43
C ALA A 18 14.02 -11.75 3.80
N CYS A 19 14.45 -10.88 2.89
CA CYS A 19 13.54 -10.08 2.08
C CYS A 19 12.65 -11.08 1.35
N ALA A 20 11.41 -11.24 1.81
CA ALA A 20 10.43 -12.06 1.11
C ALA A 20 10.33 -11.51 -0.32
N ASN A 21 10.57 -12.36 -1.31
CA ASN A 21 10.56 -11.93 -2.70
C ASN A 21 9.14 -11.53 -3.08
N ILE A 22 8.90 -10.25 -3.32
CA ILE A 22 7.59 -9.71 -3.68
C ILE A 22 7.01 -10.38 -4.94
N ASN A 23 7.87 -10.88 -5.84
CA ASN A 23 7.44 -11.61 -7.03
C ASN A 23 6.67 -12.88 -6.65
N SER A 24 7.06 -13.55 -5.56
CA SER A 24 6.34 -14.74 -5.10
C SER A 24 4.92 -14.43 -4.57
N LEU A 25 4.70 -13.22 -4.06
CA LEU A 25 3.37 -12.75 -3.65
C LEU A 25 2.48 -12.50 -4.87
N LEU A 26 3.05 -11.84 -5.90
CA LEU A 26 2.31 -11.38 -7.08
C LEU A 26 2.02 -12.50 -8.08
N GLU A 27 2.89 -13.51 -8.18
CA GLU A 27 2.71 -14.67 -9.07
C GLU A 27 1.65 -15.64 -8.55
N GLY A 28 1.43 -15.72 -7.23
CA GLY A 28 0.51 -16.67 -6.62
C GLY A 28 -0.98 -16.30 -6.65
N GLN A 29 -1.31 -15.03 -6.94
CA GLN A 29 -2.65 -14.46 -6.67
C GLN A 29 -3.48 -14.13 -7.93
N GLY A 30 -2.97 -14.42 -9.13
CA GLY A 30 -3.73 -14.21 -10.38
C GLY A 30 -4.00 -12.75 -10.73
N TYR A 31 -3.28 -11.79 -10.14
CA TYR A 31 -3.42 -10.37 -10.46
C TYR A 31 -3.16 -10.06 -11.94
N SER A 32 -3.85 -9.04 -12.45
CA SER A 32 -3.64 -8.55 -13.82
C SER A 32 -2.23 -7.98 -13.99
N GLU A 33 -1.75 -7.97 -15.23
CA GLU A 33 -0.44 -7.40 -15.56
C GLU A 33 -0.37 -5.90 -15.27
N VAL A 34 -1.49 -5.19 -15.46
CA VAL A 34 -1.60 -3.76 -15.15
C VAL A 34 -1.44 -3.52 -13.66
N PHE A 35 -2.11 -4.31 -12.82
CA PHE A 35 -1.97 -4.25 -11.36
C PHE A 35 -0.50 -4.45 -10.95
N LYS A 36 0.13 -5.53 -11.44
CA LYS A 36 1.52 -5.88 -11.09
C LYS A 36 2.47 -4.75 -11.46
N ASN A 37 2.35 -4.23 -12.69
CA ASN A 37 3.22 -3.16 -13.17
C ASN A 37 3.04 -1.86 -12.39
N SER A 38 1.81 -1.46 -12.09
CA SER A 38 1.55 -0.27 -11.28
C SER A 38 2.11 -0.41 -9.87
N PHE A 39 1.96 -1.58 -9.24
CA PHE A 39 2.56 -1.83 -7.94
C PHE A 39 4.09 -1.85 -7.99
N TYR A 40 4.70 -2.54 -8.96
CA TYR A 40 6.16 -2.58 -9.10
C TYR A 40 6.77 -1.20 -9.28
N GLN A 41 6.14 -0.33 -10.08
CA GLN A 41 6.60 1.04 -10.28
C GLN A 41 6.70 1.82 -8.96
N VAL A 42 5.74 1.64 -8.06
CA VAL A 42 5.78 2.30 -6.75
C VAL A 42 6.73 1.56 -5.80
N TYR A 43 6.73 0.22 -5.83
CA TYR A 43 7.55 -0.61 -4.96
C TYR A 43 9.05 -0.36 -5.15
N GLU A 44 9.51 -0.19 -6.39
CA GLU A 44 10.91 0.14 -6.73
C GLU A 44 11.36 1.51 -6.20
N LEU A 45 10.43 2.45 -6.02
CA LEU A 45 10.71 3.78 -5.46
C LEU A 45 10.77 3.76 -3.92
N GLY A 46 10.25 2.71 -3.29
CA GLY A 46 10.17 2.54 -1.85
C GLY A 46 8.85 3.07 -1.24
N PRO A 47 8.65 2.87 0.07
CA PRO A 47 7.40 3.22 0.74
C PRO A 47 7.04 4.70 0.60
N ASN A 48 5.78 4.96 0.29
CA ASN A 48 5.21 6.29 0.06
C ASN A 48 4.05 6.64 1.01
N PHE A 49 3.67 5.73 1.91
CA PHE A 49 2.55 5.89 2.82
C PHE A 49 2.87 5.34 4.22
N ASN A 50 2.45 6.02 5.28
CA ASN A 50 2.59 5.57 6.67
C ASN A 50 3.98 4.99 7.02
N THR A 51 5.04 5.61 6.52
CA THR A 51 6.47 5.22 6.62
C THR A 51 6.86 3.96 5.86
N ASP A 52 6.05 2.90 5.93
CA ASP A 52 6.40 1.54 5.51
C ASP A 52 5.50 0.97 4.41
N ASP A 53 4.35 1.58 4.15
CA ASP A 53 3.33 1.07 3.23
C ASP A 53 3.39 1.75 1.85
N TYR A 54 2.67 1.18 0.90
CA TYR A 54 2.66 1.64 -0.49
C TYR A 54 1.23 1.88 -0.96
N VAL A 55 0.96 3.08 -1.47
CA VAL A 55 -0.29 3.42 -2.15
C VAL A 55 -0.03 3.52 -3.64
N PHE A 56 -0.90 2.89 -4.44
CA PHE A 56 -0.84 2.95 -5.89
C PHE A 56 -2.24 2.88 -6.50
N SER A 57 -2.38 3.41 -7.71
CA SER A 57 -3.61 3.37 -8.50
C SER A 57 -3.32 2.86 -9.92
N TYR A 58 -4.33 2.30 -10.56
CA TYR A 58 -4.20 1.71 -11.89
C TYR A 58 -5.55 1.63 -12.60
N ALA A 59 -5.51 1.56 -13.94
CA ALA A 59 -6.72 1.32 -14.73
C ALA A 59 -7.18 -0.14 -14.57
N CYS A 60 -8.43 -0.34 -14.14
CA CYS A 60 -8.95 -1.68 -13.84
C CYS A 60 -10.09 -2.15 -14.75
N GLY A 61 -10.23 -1.51 -15.92
CA GLY A 61 -11.22 -1.86 -16.94
C GLY A 61 -12.50 -1.04 -16.82
N GLY A 62 -13.34 -1.07 -17.85
CA GLY A 62 -14.63 -0.35 -17.86
C GLY A 62 -14.53 1.18 -17.79
N GLY A 63 -13.34 1.76 -18.01
CA GLY A 63 -13.10 3.20 -17.82
C GLY A 63 -12.92 3.60 -16.35
N ALA A 64 -12.65 2.65 -15.46
CA ALA A 64 -12.45 2.91 -14.03
C ALA A 64 -10.98 2.87 -13.60
N ILE A 65 -10.70 3.59 -12.52
CA ILE A 65 -9.45 3.61 -11.76
C ILE A 65 -9.70 2.86 -10.45
N CYS A 66 -8.85 1.88 -10.20
CA CYS A 66 -8.76 1.18 -8.91
C CYS A 66 -7.52 1.68 -8.17
N ALA A 67 -7.54 1.54 -6.84
CA ALA A 67 -6.41 1.89 -6.01
C ALA A 67 -6.31 0.97 -4.79
N ASN A 68 -5.08 0.76 -4.34
CA ASN A 68 -4.78 -0.14 -3.25
C ASN A 68 -3.71 0.42 -2.31
N ILE A 69 -3.75 -0.04 -1.06
CA ILE A 69 -2.63 0.01 -0.12
C ILE A 69 -2.01 -1.38 -0.07
N TYR A 70 -0.70 -1.48 -0.30
CA TYR A 70 0.06 -2.65 0.12
C TYR A 70 0.53 -2.44 1.55
N ASP A 71 -0.05 -3.21 2.47
CA ASP A 71 0.34 -3.25 3.87
C ASP A 71 1.57 -4.13 4.02
N SER A 72 2.69 -3.51 4.37
CA SER A 72 3.98 -4.20 4.47
C SER A 72 4.05 -5.18 5.65
N GLN A 73 3.24 -4.95 6.71
CA GLN A 73 3.20 -5.80 7.89
C GLN A 73 2.41 -7.08 7.61
N SER A 74 1.20 -6.94 7.08
CA SER A 74 0.31 -8.07 6.79
C SER A 74 0.59 -8.74 5.44
N LYS A 75 1.31 -8.04 4.54
CA LYS A 75 1.59 -8.43 3.16
C LYS A 75 0.32 -8.61 2.32
N LEU A 76 -0.70 -7.81 2.64
CA LEU A 76 -1.99 -7.81 1.94
C LEU A 76 -2.17 -6.54 1.12
N PHE A 77 -2.98 -6.66 0.07
CA PHE A 77 -3.48 -5.51 -0.66
C PHE A 77 -4.86 -5.16 -0.13
N ILE A 78 -5.00 -3.93 0.36
CA ILE A 78 -6.24 -3.38 0.88
C ILE A 78 -6.84 -2.51 -0.21
N ASP A 79 -8.05 -2.81 -0.64
CA ASP A 79 -8.79 -2.00 -1.62
C ASP A 79 -9.18 -0.66 -0.99
N LEU A 80 -9.12 0.40 -1.81
CA LEU A 80 -9.79 1.65 -1.44
C LEU A 80 -11.32 1.44 -1.41
N PRO A 81 -12.08 2.36 -0.79
CA PRO A 81 -13.52 2.18 -0.56
C PRO A 81 -14.36 2.02 -1.85
N ASP A 82 -13.81 2.43 -2.99
CA ASP A 82 -14.51 2.47 -4.26
C ASP A 82 -13.53 2.40 -5.45
N ASN A 83 -14.08 2.19 -6.64
CA ASN A 83 -13.42 2.44 -7.92
C ASN A 83 -13.99 3.71 -8.53
N TYR A 84 -13.16 4.44 -9.29
CA TYR A 84 -13.49 5.80 -9.70
C TYR A 84 -13.53 5.92 -11.22
N ILE A 85 -14.43 6.72 -11.77
CA ILE A 85 -14.49 6.98 -13.20
C ILE A 85 -13.23 7.76 -13.60
N ALA A 86 -12.50 7.25 -14.61
CA ALA A 86 -11.23 7.85 -15.02
C ALA A 86 -11.37 9.24 -15.63
N ASP A 87 -12.44 9.45 -16.41
CA ASP A 87 -12.74 10.70 -17.13
C ASP A 87 -14.11 11.25 -16.68
N SER A 88 -14.32 11.42 -15.37
CA SER A 88 -15.56 12.02 -14.85
C SER A 88 -15.66 13.49 -15.26
N GLU A 89 -16.84 13.94 -15.70
CA GLU A 89 -17.12 15.37 -15.93
C GLU A 89 -17.49 16.11 -14.63
N LEU A 90 -17.68 15.38 -13.53
CA LEU A 90 -18.17 15.91 -12.26
C LEU A 90 -17.04 16.12 -11.26
N GLU A 91 -16.14 15.15 -11.10
CA GLU A 91 -14.99 15.23 -10.19
C GLU A 91 -13.86 14.32 -10.70
N ASP A 92 -12.73 14.91 -11.07
CA ASP A 92 -11.54 14.17 -11.48
C ASP A 92 -11.03 13.28 -10.34
N PHE A 93 -10.62 12.05 -10.69
CA PHE A 93 -9.98 11.19 -9.71
C PHE A 93 -8.66 11.79 -9.23
N SER A 94 -8.54 11.96 -7.91
CA SER A 94 -7.27 12.26 -7.27
C SER A 94 -7.12 11.55 -5.93
N LEU A 95 -5.89 11.19 -5.62
CA LEU A 95 -5.53 10.45 -4.42
C LEU A 95 -4.37 11.19 -3.73
N SER A 96 -4.64 11.75 -2.56
CA SER A 96 -3.68 12.50 -1.75
C SER A 96 -3.30 11.71 -0.51
N PHE A 97 -2.00 11.53 -0.29
CA PHE A 97 -1.45 10.80 0.85
C PHE A 97 -0.01 11.25 1.09
N SER A 98 0.58 10.82 2.19
CA SER A 98 1.98 11.12 2.47
C SER A 98 2.67 9.98 3.18
N LYS A 99 3.99 9.94 3.05
CA LYS A 99 4.85 9.00 3.77
C LYS A 99 4.79 9.22 5.28
N GLU A 100 4.45 10.40 5.75
CA GLU A 100 4.50 10.77 7.18
C GLU A 100 3.17 10.57 7.90
N SER A 101 2.14 10.09 7.20
CA SER A 101 0.78 9.98 7.72
C SER A 101 0.12 8.70 7.26
N SER A 102 -0.73 8.13 8.13
CA SER A 102 -1.66 7.05 7.78
C SER A 102 -2.98 7.59 7.22
N ARG A 103 -3.05 8.89 6.86
CA ARG A 103 -4.22 9.51 6.25
C ARG A 103 -4.06 9.59 4.74
N LEU A 104 -5.12 9.21 4.03
CA LEU A 104 -5.30 9.48 2.61
C LEU A 104 -6.63 10.21 2.36
N CYS A 105 -6.70 10.97 1.29
CA CYS A 105 -7.91 11.67 0.86
C CYS A 105 -8.16 11.38 -0.62
N ILE A 106 -9.44 11.24 -0.96
CA ILE A 106 -9.89 10.83 -2.27
C ILE A 106 -10.86 11.86 -2.81
N SER A 107 -10.62 12.29 -4.04
CA SER A 107 -11.63 12.91 -4.89
C SER A 107 -11.92 12.00 -6.08
N GLY A 108 -13.16 11.97 -6.53
CA GLY A 108 -13.58 11.24 -7.72
C GLY A 108 -15.05 10.83 -7.68
N GLU A 109 -15.59 10.47 -8.83
CA GLU A 109 -16.91 9.86 -8.97
C GLU A 109 -16.83 8.33 -8.90
N SER A 110 -17.65 7.69 -8.06
CA SER A 110 -17.80 6.24 -8.00
C SER A 110 -18.21 5.66 -9.35
N ALA A 111 -17.50 4.64 -9.80
CA ALA A 111 -17.84 3.88 -11.00
C ALA A 111 -19.02 2.91 -10.78
N TYR A 112 -19.52 2.75 -9.55
CA TYR A 112 -20.60 1.82 -9.23
C TYR A 112 -21.95 2.51 -9.04
N ASP A 113 -21.98 3.62 -8.31
CA ASP A 113 -23.22 4.30 -7.92
C ASP A 113 -23.22 5.82 -8.19
N SER A 114 -22.20 6.34 -8.87
CA SER A 114 -22.00 7.77 -9.15
C SER A 114 -21.95 8.66 -7.91
N MET A 115 -21.67 8.10 -6.72
CA MET A 115 -21.37 8.90 -5.53
C MET A 115 -20.12 9.76 -5.78
N ILE A 116 -20.22 11.05 -5.47
CA ILE A 116 -19.10 11.99 -5.55
C ILE A 116 -18.34 12.01 -4.23
N TYR A 117 -17.06 11.67 -4.28
CA TYR A 117 -16.10 11.89 -3.22
C TYR A 117 -15.40 13.21 -3.52
N ASN A 118 -15.48 14.17 -2.60
CA ASN A 118 -14.78 15.46 -2.70
C ASN A 118 -13.89 15.61 -1.47
N ASP A 119 -12.58 15.45 -1.66
CA ASP A 119 -11.54 15.43 -0.62
C ASP A 119 -11.96 14.60 0.61
N THR A 120 -12.56 13.43 0.37
CA THR A 120 -13.04 12.56 1.45
C THR A 120 -11.87 11.77 2.01
N CYS A 121 -11.60 11.95 3.30
CA CYS A 121 -10.41 11.42 3.93
C CYS A 121 -10.66 10.20 4.81
N TYR A 122 -9.69 9.29 4.78
CA TYR A 122 -9.66 8.05 5.55
C TYR A 122 -8.37 7.95 6.33
N THR A 123 -8.45 7.37 7.52
CA THR A 123 -7.28 6.94 8.30
C THR A 123 -7.12 5.44 8.15
N TYR A 124 -5.94 5.00 7.73
CA TYR A 124 -5.58 3.59 7.68
C TYR A 124 -5.15 3.11 9.06
N THR A 125 -5.84 2.09 9.58
CA THR A 125 -5.52 1.48 10.87
C THR A 125 -5.85 0.00 10.86
N ALA A 126 -4.88 -0.83 11.27
CA ALA A 126 -5.06 -2.27 11.46
C ALA A 126 -5.70 -3.03 10.27
N GLY A 127 -5.33 -2.70 9.03
CA GLY A 127 -5.89 -3.37 7.83
C GLY A 127 -7.12 -2.70 7.24
N GLU A 128 -7.62 -1.61 7.83
CA GLU A 128 -8.89 -1.00 7.45
C GLU A 128 -8.77 0.51 7.22
N LEU A 129 -9.61 1.02 6.31
CA LEU A 129 -9.78 2.46 6.07
C LEU A 129 -11.00 2.98 6.82
N VAL A 130 -10.78 3.84 7.79
CA VAL A 130 -11.83 4.47 8.59
C VAL A 130 -12.07 5.89 8.10
N ARG A 131 -13.30 6.19 7.68
CA ARG A 131 -13.69 7.54 7.23
C ARG A 131 -13.63 8.52 8.41
N ASN A 132 -12.97 9.66 8.18
CA ASN A 132 -12.90 10.75 9.16
C ASN A 132 -14.07 11.74 9.03
#